data_AF-A0A1V5VTH7-F1
#
_entry.id   AF-A0A1V5VTH7-F1
#
_cell.length_a   1.000
_cell.length_b   1.000
_cell.length_c   1.000
_cell.angle_alpha   90.00
_cell.angle_beta   90.00
_cell.angle_gamma   90.00
#
_symmetry.space_group_name_H-M   'P 1'
#
loop_
_entity.id
_entity.type
_entity.pdbx_description
1 polymer ?
#
loop_
_entity_poly.entity_id
_entity_poly.type
_entity_poly.pdbx_seq_one_letter_code
_entity_poly.pdbx_strand_id
1 'polypeptide(L)' 'MDELVKLVAQKTGIPEAQAKIAVQTVIGFLKERLPAPLAGQIEGLLSGKQTAEALKGLGGLLGGK' A
#
# COMPACT_ATOMS: atom_id res chain seq x y z
N MET A 1 -1.98 -2.88 -5.98
CA MET A 1 -3.37 -2.38 -6.19
C MET A 1 -4.32 -3.50 -6.61
N ASP A 2 -4.02 -4.21 -7.71
CA ASP A 2 -4.88 -5.28 -8.25
C ASP A 2 -5.16 -6.43 -7.28
N GLU A 3 -4.17 -6.80 -6.46
CA GLU A 3 -4.34 -7.87 -5.46
C GLU A 3 -5.36 -7.47 -4.37
N LEU A 4 -5.31 -6.22 -3.90
CA LEU A 4 -6.30 -5.69 -2.95
C LEU A 4 -7.69 -5.58 -3.57
N VAL A 5 -7.78 -5.17 -4.83
CA VAL A 5 -9.07 -5.11 -5.55
C VAL A 5 -9.68 -6.49 -5.69
N LYS A 6 -8.88 -7.50 -6.07
CA LYS A 6 -9.31 -8.90 -6.14
C LYS A 6 -9.75 -9.44 -4.78
N LEU A 7 -8.98 -9.16 -3.73
CA LEU A 7 -9.32 -9.58 -2.38
C LEU A 7 -10.66 -8.98 -1.94
N VAL A 8 -10.84 -7.67 -2.13
CA VAL A 8 -12.10 -6.99 -1.79
C VAL A 8 -13.26 -7.53 -2.62
N ALA A 9 -13.10 -7.69 -3.93
CA ALA A 9 -14.12 -8.26 -4.81
C ALA A 9 -14.51 -9.68 -4.37
N GLN A 10 -13.54 -10.55 -4.08
CA GLN A 10 -13.79 -11.91 -3.62
C GLN A 10 -14.48 -11.97 -2.26
N LYS A 11 -14.11 -11.10 -1.32
CA LYS A 11 -14.65 -11.11 0.05
C LYS A 11 -16.01 -10.44 0.17
N THR A 12 -16.31 -9.47 -0.70
CA THR A 12 -17.55 -8.68 -0.65
C THR A 12 -18.56 -9.08 -1.73
N GLY A 13 -18.14 -9.87 -2.74
CA GLY A 13 -18.97 -10.28 -3.86
C GLY A 13 -19.28 -9.16 -4.87
N ILE A 14 -18.59 -8.02 -4.78
CA ILE A 14 -18.78 -6.89 -5.69
C ILE A 14 -17.88 -7.03 -6.93
N PRO A 15 -18.29 -6.47 -8.09
CA PRO A 15 -17.45 -6.48 -9.29
C PRO A 15 -16.14 -5.72 -9.07
N GLU A 16 -15.05 -6.17 -9.73
CA GLU A 16 -13.71 -5.61 -9.57
C GLU A 16 -13.65 -4.10 -9.85
N ALA A 17 -14.46 -3.60 -10.79
CA ALA A 17 -14.59 -2.16 -11.05
C ALA A 17 -15.07 -1.39 -9.81
N GLN A 18 -16.06 -1.93 -9.09
CA GLN A 18 -16.58 -1.34 -7.86
C GLN A 18 -15.60 -1.50 -6.70
N ALA A 19 -14.93 -2.64 -6.60
CA ALA A 19 -13.89 -2.88 -5.59
C ALA A 19 -12.71 -1.91 -5.79
N LYS A 20 -12.34 -1.59 -7.02
CA LYS A 20 -11.31 -0.61 -7.34
C LYS A 20 -11.67 0.78 -6.84
N ILE A 21 -12.92 1.20 -7.01
CA ILE A 21 -13.43 2.48 -6.50
C ILE A 21 -13.38 2.48 -4.97
N ALA A 22 -13.86 1.42 -4.32
CA ALA A 22 -13.86 1.30 -2.86
C ALA A 22 -12.44 1.38 -2.27
N VAL A 23 -11.49 0.64 -2.86
CA VAL A 23 -10.09 0.65 -2.43
C VAL A 23 -9.47 2.06 -2.60
N GLN A 24 -9.73 2.74 -3.73
CA GLN A 24 -9.24 4.10 -3.94
C GLN A 24 -9.81 5.10 -2.93
N THR A 25 -11.10 5.02 -2.62
CA THR A 25 -11.73 5.91 -1.64
C THR A 25 -11.12 5.74 -0.25
N VAL A 26 -10.89 4.49 0.18
CA VAL A 26 -10.26 4.20 1.47
C VAL A 26 -8.81 4.68 1.51
N ILE A 27 -8.04 4.43 0.44
CA ILE A 27 -6.66 4.95 0.32
C ILE A 27 -6.64 6.48 0.37
N GLY A 28 -7.55 7.14 -0.35
CA GLY A 28 -7.69 8.60 -0.34
C GLY A 28 -7.94 9.12 1.08
N PHE A 29 -8.91 8.54 1.78
CA PHE A 29 -9.20 8.89 3.17
C PHE A 29 -8.00 8.65 4.10
N LEU A 30 -7.30 7.52 3.94
CA LEU A 30 -6.11 7.22 4.73
C LEU A 30 -4.98 8.21 4.44
N LYS A 31 -4.78 8.65 3.19
CA LYS A 31 -3.79 9.66 2.82
C LYS A 31 -4.10 11.03 3.44
N GLU A 32 -5.37 11.40 3.54
CA GLU A 32 -5.78 12.66 4.20
C GLU A 32 -5.64 12.60 5.73
N ARG A 33 -5.76 11.41 6.33
CA ARG A 33 -5.70 11.22 7.78
C ARG A 33 -4.33 10.82 8.30
N LEU A 34 -3.45 10.26 7.46
CA LEU A 34 -2.11 9.83 7.85
C LEU A 34 -1.10 10.93 7.50
N PRO A 35 -0.23 11.35 8.44
CA PRO A 35 0.81 12.33 8.15
C PRO A 35 1.72 11.83 7.02
N ALA A 36 2.14 12.76 6.16
CA ALA A 36 2.92 12.54 4.93
C ALA A 36 3.98 11.40 4.95
N PRO A 37 4.78 11.18 6.02
CA PRO A 37 5.74 10.06 6.07
C PRO A 37 5.11 8.65 6.01
N LEU A 38 3.86 8.46 6.39
CA LEU A 38 3.18 7.16 6.32
C LEU A 38 2.52 6.91 4.96
N ALA A 39 2.00 7.96 4.31
CA ALA A 39 1.37 7.85 3.00
C ALA A 39 2.35 7.27 1.95
N GLY A 40 3.60 7.77 1.94
CA GLY A 40 4.64 7.26 1.04
C GLY A 40 5.02 5.79 1.28
N GLN A 41 4.95 5.32 2.53
CA GLN A 41 5.22 3.91 2.86
C GLN A 41 4.09 2.99 2.40
N ILE A 42 2.84 3.42 2.55
CA ILE A 42 1.66 2.68 2.08
C ILE A 42 1.66 2.59 0.56
N GLU A 43 2.01 3.67 -0.14
CA GLU A 43 2.15 3.67 -1.60
C GLU A 43 3.26 2.74 -2.09
N GLY A 44 4.39 2.67 -1.37
CA GLY A 44 5.46 1.72 -1.64
C GLY A 44 4.97 0.27 -1.52
N LEU A 45 4.28 -0.05 -0.42
CA LEU A 45 3.70 -1.36 -0.20
C LEU A 45 2.62 -1.73 -1.24
N LEU A 46 1.72 -0.81 -1.57
CA LEU A 46 0.65 -1.03 -2.55
C LEU A 46 1.12 -1.19 -4.00
N SER A 47 2.26 -0.57 -4.32
CA SER A 47 2.88 -0.66 -5.64
C SER A 47 3.68 -1.94 -5.84
N GLY A 48 3.81 -2.80 -4.82
CA GLY A 48 4.63 -4.01 -4.89
C GLY A 48 6.12 -3.74 -5.08
N LYS A 49 6.52 -2.47 -5.15
CA LYS A 49 7.91 -2.06 -5.00
C LYS A 49 8.20 -2.21 -3.52
N GLN A 50 8.84 -3.32 -3.14
CA GLN A 50 9.70 -3.33 -1.97
C GLN A 50 10.50 -2.04 -2.03
N THR A 51 10.13 -1.07 -1.19
CA THR A 51 10.63 0.29 -1.18
C THR A 51 12.13 0.18 -1.01
N ALA A 52 12.93 0.23 -2.07
CA ALA A 52 14.37 0.02 -2.04
C ALA A 52 15.07 0.86 -0.95
N GLU A 53 14.46 1.97 -0.53
CA GLU A 53 14.88 2.81 0.59
C GLU A 53 14.62 2.21 1.99
N ALA A 54 13.53 1.46 2.20
CA ALA A 54 13.20 0.77 3.46
C ALA A 54 14.13 -0.43 3.76
N LEU A 55 14.57 -1.15 2.72
CA LEU A 55 15.58 -2.21 2.84
C LEU A 55 17.01 -1.67 2.79
N LYS A 56 17.27 -0.48 2.24
CA LYS A 56 18.56 0.21 2.43
C LYS A 56 18.73 0.67 3.89
N GLY A 57 17.63 1.11 4.50
CA GLY A 57 17.52 1.43 5.93
C GLY A 57 17.45 0.22 6.86
N LEU A 58 17.48 -1.03 6.36
CA LEU A 58 17.64 -2.25 7.18
C LEU A 58 18.94 -3.00 6.83
N GLY A 59 19.47 -2.86 5.62
CA GLY A 59 20.78 -3.38 5.23
C GLY A 59 21.95 -2.59 5.83
N GLY A 60 21.75 -1.31 6.16
CA GLY A 60 22.77 -0.45 6.78
C GLY A 60 23.11 -0.78 8.24
N LEU A 61 22.25 -1.52 8.96
CA LEU A 61 22.40 -1.84 10.39
C LEU A 61 22.66 -3.32 10.66
N LEU A 62 22.71 -4.14 9.62
CA LEU A 62 23.24 -5.52 9.69
C LEU A 62 24.67 -5.65 9.15
N GLY A 63 25.27 -4.57 8.65
CA GLY A 63 26.65 -4.54 8.13
C GLY A 63 27.60 -3.58 8.84
N GLY A 64 27.17 -2.97 9.95
CA GLY A 64 27.94 -1.97 10.68
C GLY A 64 28.79 -2.55 11.81
N LYS A 65 29.86 -3.26 11.44
CA LYS A 65 30.98 -3.75 12.28
C LYS A 65 30.72 -4.87 13.28
#